data_AF-A0A660RUU7-F1
#
_entry.id   AF-A0A660RUU7-F1
#
_cell.length_a   1.000
_cell.length_b   1.000
_cell.length_c   1.000
_cell.angle_alpha   90.00
_cell.angle_beta   90.00
_cell.angle_gamma   90.00
#
_symmetry.space_group_name_H-M   'P 1'
#
loop_
_entity.id
_entity.type
_entity.pdbx_description
1 polymer ?
#
loop_
_entity_poly.entity_id
_entity_poly.type
_entity_poly.pdbx_seq_one_letter_code
_entity_poly.pdbx_strand_id
1 'polypeptide(L)'
;MFRISIKAIVLFLIYFFLVNLFSFLEDVYPAKSKILERAKPYLPLLCQLVDKCWKGTRKDYLAGQVEQESLWNPYAELKTKREYGFGFSQITITKRFNKFEEAKRRYKELRNWAWKDRFDPKYQLTFLVLEDKRLFKLTGFCNYSERDNYACMFVSYNAGFGNLLKRKTIAPKEYKNRWFGGLELICPYPKVKLYKYNLCDLQNRYPYLIIFIRS
;
A
#
# COMPACT_ATOMS: atom_id res chain seq x y z
N MET A 1 38.69 15.59 14.79
CA MET A 1 38.67 14.47 13.81
C MET A 1 37.96 13.27 14.47
N PHE A 2 36.63 13.24 14.46
CA PHE A 2 35.86 12.22 15.20
C PHE A 2 35.65 10.97 14.34
N ARG A 3 36.43 9.92 14.64
CA ARG A 3 36.20 8.55 14.17
C ARG A 3 35.02 7.96 14.92
N ILE A 4 33.84 7.93 14.31
CA ILE A 4 32.74 7.09 14.77
C ILE A 4 32.91 5.71 14.14
N SER A 5 33.19 4.73 15.00
CA SER A 5 33.47 3.34 14.63
C SER A 5 32.26 2.69 13.94
N ILE A 6 32.51 2.09 12.77
CA ILE A 6 31.59 1.30 11.93
C ILE A 6 30.83 0.20 12.72
N LYS A 7 31.32 -0.18 13.90
CA LYS A 7 30.71 -1.19 14.78
C LYS A 7 29.35 -0.76 15.39
N ALA A 8 29.07 0.53 15.56
CA ALA A 8 27.80 0.97 16.16
C ALA A 8 26.60 0.95 15.18
N ILE A 9 26.85 1.03 13.87
CA ILE A 9 25.80 0.99 12.83
C ILE A 9 25.40 -0.45 12.48
N VAL A 10 26.32 -1.41 12.69
CA VAL A 10 26.07 -2.84 12.47
C VAL A 10 25.15 -3.41 13.55
N LEU A 11 25.23 -2.95 14.80
CA LEU A 11 24.37 -3.41 15.90
C LEU A 11 22.91 -2.92 15.79
N PHE A 12 22.66 -1.73 15.25
CA PHE A 12 21.29 -1.20 15.08
C PHE A 12 20.51 -1.86 13.93
N LEU A 13 21.22 -2.34 12.90
CA LEU A 13 20.63 -3.05 11.76
C LEU A 13 20.42 -4.55 12.02
N ILE A 14 21.12 -5.11 13.00
CA ILE A 14 20.89 -6.48 13.50
C ILE A 14 19.67 -6.52 14.43
N TYR A 15 19.42 -5.48 15.24
CA TYR A 15 18.22 -5.42 16.10
C TYR A 15 16.90 -5.39 15.29
N PHE A 16 16.85 -4.64 14.18
CA PHE A 16 15.65 -4.59 13.34
C PHE A 16 15.41 -5.86 12.50
N PHE A 17 16.46 -6.65 12.25
CA PHE A 17 16.38 -7.88 11.46
C PHE A 17 16.25 -9.15 12.33
N LEU A 18 16.83 -9.20 13.54
CA LEU A 18 16.63 -10.31 14.48
C LEU A 18 15.24 -10.30 15.12
N VAL A 19 14.64 -9.14 15.36
CA VAL A 19 13.24 -9.01 15.83
C VAL A 19 12.23 -9.40 14.74
N ASN A 20 12.62 -9.49 13.47
CA ASN A 20 11.71 -9.87 12.37
C ASN A 20 11.99 -11.23 11.73
N LEU A 21 13.09 -11.92 12.10
CA LEU A 21 13.41 -13.24 11.54
C LEU A 21 13.42 -14.37 12.58
N PHE A 22 13.70 -14.10 13.87
CA PHE A 22 13.60 -15.10 14.94
C PHE A 22 12.23 -15.14 15.64
N SER A 23 11.40 -14.10 15.48
CA SER A 23 9.98 -14.07 15.94
C SER A 23 9.01 -14.83 15.01
N PHE A 24 9.52 -15.55 14.00
CA PHE A 24 8.68 -16.12 12.94
C PHE A 24 7.92 -17.40 13.34
N LEU A 25 8.17 -17.98 14.52
CA LEU A 25 7.41 -19.15 14.99
C LEU A 25 6.82 -19.03 16.41
N GLU A 26 7.32 -18.15 17.29
CA GLU A 26 6.77 -18.00 18.65
C GLU A 26 5.95 -16.71 18.89
N ASP A 27 6.02 -15.70 18.00
CA ASP A 27 5.36 -14.38 18.17
C ASP A 27 4.23 -14.08 17.15
N VAL A 28 3.87 -15.05 16.31
CA VAL A 28 2.85 -14.85 15.25
C VAL A 28 1.44 -14.66 15.83
N TYR A 29 1.12 -15.36 16.92
CA TYR A 29 -0.20 -15.26 17.56
C TYR A 29 -0.45 -13.91 18.28
N PRO A 30 0.47 -13.40 19.13
CA PRO A 30 0.28 -12.09 19.79
C PRO A 30 0.28 -10.90 18.81
N ALA A 31 1.03 -11.00 17.71
CA ALA A 31 1.03 -9.95 16.69
C ALA A 31 -0.29 -9.92 15.91
N LYS A 32 -0.80 -11.09 15.50
CA LYS A 32 -2.08 -11.20 14.80
C LYS A 32 -3.27 -10.78 15.68
N SER A 33 -3.25 -11.11 16.97
CA SER A 33 -4.31 -10.68 17.90
C SER A 33 -4.36 -9.16 18.05
N LYS A 34 -3.21 -8.49 18.19
CA LYS A 34 -3.12 -7.02 18.28
C LYS A 34 -3.59 -6.31 17.01
N ILE A 35 -3.28 -6.84 15.84
CA ILE A 35 -3.77 -6.29 14.56
C ILE A 35 -5.29 -6.40 14.49
N LEU A 36 -5.84 -7.56 14.84
CA LEU A 36 -7.28 -7.77 14.85
C LEU A 36 -7.98 -6.83 15.85
N GLU A 37 -7.42 -6.64 17.05
CA GLU A 37 -7.92 -5.69 18.04
C GLU A 37 -7.98 -4.26 17.51
N ARG A 38 -6.96 -3.81 16.79
CA ARG A 38 -6.95 -2.50 16.14
C ARG A 38 -7.96 -2.39 15.00
N ALA A 39 -8.16 -3.47 14.24
CA ALA A 39 -9.08 -3.50 13.11
C ALA A 39 -10.56 -3.45 13.54
N LYS A 40 -10.92 -4.15 14.62
CA LYS A 40 -12.30 -4.30 15.13
C LYS A 40 -13.15 -3.02 15.11
N PRO A 41 -12.70 -1.87 15.67
CA PRO A 41 -13.52 -0.65 15.67
C PRO A 41 -13.73 -0.03 14.27
N TYR A 42 -12.89 -0.34 13.29
CA TYR A 42 -12.90 0.31 11.97
C TYR A 42 -13.46 -0.57 10.85
N LEU A 43 -13.51 -1.89 11.03
CA LEU A 43 -14.08 -2.81 10.03
C LEU A 43 -15.53 -2.47 9.64
N PRO A 44 -16.46 -2.20 10.58
CA PRO A 44 -17.82 -1.80 10.21
C PRO A 44 -17.86 -0.51 9.38
N LEU A 45 -17.01 0.46 9.71
CA LEU A 45 -16.90 1.71 8.96
C LEU A 45 -16.37 1.46 7.55
N LEU A 46 -15.33 0.63 7.38
CA LEU A 46 -14.84 0.25 6.05
C LEU A 46 -15.94 -0.42 5.23
N CYS A 47 -16.66 -1.39 5.80
CA CYS A 47 -17.76 -2.07 5.12
C CYS A 47 -18.85 -1.09 4.65
N GLN A 48 -19.28 -0.16 5.51
CA GLN A 48 -20.26 0.87 5.17
C GLN A 48 -19.78 1.78 4.03
N LEU A 49 -18.51 2.21 4.08
CA LEU A 49 -17.92 3.04 3.03
C LEU A 49 -17.81 2.29 1.71
N VAL A 50 -17.44 1.00 1.74
CA VAL A 50 -17.43 0.14 0.57
C VAL A 50 -18.83 0.00 -0.03
N ASP A 51 -19.84 -0.32 0.78
CA ASP A 51 -21.21 -0.47 0.29
C ASP A 51 -21.77 0.82 -0.32
N LYS A 52 -21.40 1.97 0.26
CA LYS A 52 -21.78 3.29 -0.22
C LYS A 52 -21.05 3.70 -1.51
N CYS A 53 -19.73 3.52 -1.55
CA CYS A 53 -18.88 4.12 -2.58
C CYS A 53 -18.52 3.14 -3.70
N TRP A 54 -18.42 1.83 -3.41
CA TRP A 54 -17.99 0.80 -4.35
C TRP A 54 -18.67 -0.55 -4.08
N LYS A 55 -20.00 -0.57 -4.17
CA LYS A 55 -20.83 -1.75 -3.95
C LYS A 55 -20.36 -2.96 -4.78
N GLY A 56 -20.25 -4.12 -4.12
CA GLY A 56 -19.89 -5.40 -4.75
C GLY A 56 -18.38 -5.67 -4.88
N THR A 57 -17.52 -4.76 -4.43
CA THR A 57 -16.05 -4.99 -4.40
C THR A 57 -15.63 -5.91 -3.24
N ARG A 58 -14.38 -6.39 -3.28
CA ARG A 58 -13.77 -7.28 -2.29
C ARG A 58 -13.38 -6.54 -1.01
N LYS A 59 -14.28 -6.55 -0.02
CA LYS A 59 -14.09 -5.91 1.31
C LYS A 59 -12.87 -6.47 2.04
N ASP A 60 -12.64 -7.77 1.93
CA ASP A 60 -11.48 -8.49 2.47
C ASP A 60 -10.16 -7.96 1.88
N TYR A 61 -10.13 -7.69 0.58
CA TYR A 61 -8.93 -7.14 -0.08
C TYR A 61 -8.63 -5.71 0.40
N LEU A 62 -9.65 -4.87 0.55
CA LEU A 62 -9.46 -3.51 1.07
C LEU A 62 -9.05 -3.52 2.55
N ALA A 63 -9.61 -4.44 3.36
CA ALA A 63 -9.18 -4.65 4.74
C ALA A 63 -7.71 -5.09 4.82
N GLY A 64 -7.30 -6.02 3.96
CA GLY A 64 -5.92 -6.48 3.86
C GLY A 64 -4.94 -5.37 3.43
N GLN A 65 -5.39 -4.43 2.59
CA GLN A 65 -4.61 -3.25 2.24
C GLN A 65 -4.45 -2.28 3.41
N VAL A 66 -5.51 -1.97 4.16
CA VAL A 66 -5.41 -1.13 5.37
C VAL A 66 -4.44 -1.74 6.38
N GLU A 67 -4.48 -3.06 6.54
CA GLU A 67 -3.50 -3.78 7.35
C GLU A 67 -2.08 -3.61 6.79
N GLN A 68 -1.88 -3.83 5.49
CA GLN A 68 -0.57 -3.72 4.85
C GLN A 68 0.05 -2.32 4.98
N GLU A 69 -0.77 -1.27 4.93
CA GLU A 69 -0.32 0.11 4.98
C GLU A 69 -0.05 0.62 6.39
N SER A 70 -0.80 0.14 7.39
CA SER A 70 -0.83 0.78 8.72
C SER A 70 -0.92 -0.15 9.91
N LEU A 71 -1.09 -1.46 9.68
CA LEU A 71 -1.47 -2.43 10.72
C LEU A 71 -2.69 -1.97 11.52
N TRP A 72 -3.66 -1.38 10.82
CA TRP A 72 -4.87 -0.77 11.38
C TRP A 72 -4.60 0.33 12.43
N ASN A 73 -3.47 1.04 12.33
CA ASN A 73 -3.21 2.22 13.16
C ASN A 73 -3.59 3.52 12.40
N PRO A 74 -4.64 4.26 12.82
CA PRO A 74 -5.05 5.50 12.16
C PRO A 74 -4.02 6.62 12.26
N TYR A 75 -3.04 6.49 13.16
CA TYR A 75 -1.96 7.46 13.40
C TYR A 75 -0.60 6.96 12.86
N ALA A 76 -0.58 5.91 12.04
CA ALA A 76 0.66 5.44 11.43
C ALA A 76 1.32 6.57 10.62
N GLU A 77 2.62 6.79 10.79
CA GLU A 77 3.37 7.81 10.06
C GLU A 77 4.65 7.23 9.47
N LEU A 78 4.92 7.56 8.22
CA LEU A 78 6.24 7.43 7.60
C LEU A 78 6.79 8.84 7.40
N LYS A 79 7.73 9.25 8.25
CA LYS A 79 8.31 10.59 8.21
C LYS A 79 9.80 10.54 7.87
N THR A 80 10.14 10.96 6.65
CA THR A 80 11.52 11.05 6.19
C THR A 80 11.83 12.45 5.67
N LYS A 81 13.09 12.70 5.29
CA LYS A 81 13.46 13.96 4.59
C LYS A 81 12.82 14.10 3.20
N ARG A 82 12.29 13.01 2.63
CA ARG A 82 11.77 12.95 1.25
C ARG A 82 10.25 12.91 1.18
N GLU A 83 9.64 12.23 2.14
CA GLU A 83 8.21 11.95 2.14
C GLU A 83 7.62 11.96 3.55
N TYR A 84 6.35 12.31 3.60
CA TYR A 84 5.47 12.18 4.75
C TYR A 84 4.25 11.35 4.32
N GLY A 85 4.17 10.11 4.80
CA GLY A 85 3.01 9.23 4.67
C GLY A 85 2.25 9.18 5.99
N PHE A 86 0.91 9.14 5.95
CA PHE A 86 0.12 9.09 7.18
C PHE A 86 -1.15 8.25 7.06
N GLY A 87 -1.54 7.68 8.21
CA GLY A 87 -2.82 7.04 8.42
C GLY A 87 -2.94 5.63 7.83
N PHE A 88 -4.18 5.12 7.84
CA PHE A 88 -4.60 3.84 7.28
C PHE A 88 -4.16 3.63 5.84
N SER A 89 -4.10 4.72 5.08
CA SER A 89 -3.92 4.71 3.63
C SER A 89 -2.54 5.21 3.21
N GLN A 90 -1.63 5.45 4.17
CA GLN A 90 -0.29 6.03 3.97
C GLN A 90 -0.27 7.19 2.96
N ILE A 91 -1.17 8.15 3.14
CA ILE A 91 -1.38 9.26 2.21
C ILE A 91 -0.10 10.08 2.11
N THR A 92 0.51 10.05 0.93
CA THR A 92 1.88 10.53 0.76
C THR A 92 1.95 11.99 0.30
N ILE A 93 2.80 12.75 0.98
CA ILE A 93 3.17 14.12 0.63
C ILE A 93 4.68 14.16 0.42
N THR A 94 5.09 14.71 -0.72
CA THR A 94 6.49 14.96 -1.08
C THR A 94 6.63 16.39 -1.61
N LYS A 95 7.86 16.80 -1.94
CA LYS A 95 8.10 18.08 -2.64
C LYS A 95 7.49 18.13 -4.04
N ARG A 96 7.19 16.98 -4.66
CA ARG A 96 6.71 16.90 -6.05
C ARG A 96 5.20 16.72 -6.16
N PHE A 97 4.57 16.13 -5.15
CA PHE A 97 3.14 15.88 -5.15
C PHE A 97 2.59 15.82 -3.73
N ASN A 98 1.30 16.09 -3.59
CA ASN A 98 0.58 16.05 -2.34
C ASN A 98 -0.73 15.27 -2.55
N LYS A 99 -0.76 14.00 -2.12
CA LYS A 99 -1.94 13.15 -2.31
C LYS A 99 -3.15 13.59 -1.50
N PHE A 100 -2.93 14.25 -0.36
CA PHE A 100 -4.01 14.80 0.46
C PHE A 100 -4.76 15.92 -0.29
N GLU A 101 -4.05 16.89 -0.84
CA GLU A 101 -4.67 17.97 -1.63
C GLU A 101 -5.21 17.49 -2.99
N GLU A 102 -4.60 16.46 -3.59
CA GLU A 102 -5.15 15.77 -4.76
C GLU A 102 -6.48 15.09 -4.45
N ALA A 103 -6.57 14.39 -3.32
CA ALA A 103 -7.78 13.71 -2.87
C ALA A 103 -8.94 14.68 -2.64
N LYS A 104 -8.68 15.80 -1.93
CA LYS A 104 -9.68 16.85 -1.67
C LYS A 104 -10.23 17.48 -2.95
N ARG A 105 -9.38 17.69 -3.96
CA ARG A 105 -9.81 18.22 -5.26
C ARG A 105 -10.58 17.18 -6.08
N ARG A 106 -10.16 15.92 -6.03
CA ARG A 106 -10.72 14.84 -6.85
C ARG A 106 -12.07 14.35 -6.34
N TYR A 107 -12.22 14.20 -5.04
CA TYR A 107 -13.35 13.49 -4.45
C TYR A 107 -14.24 14.46 -3.67
N LYS A 108 -15.52 14.53 -4.06
CA LYS A 108 -16.50 15.42 -3.42
C LYS A 108 -16.64 15.13 -1.93
N GLU A 109 -16.52 13.86 -1.55
CA GLU A 109 -16.61 13.37 -0.18
C GLU A 109 -15.48 13.89 0.72
N LEU A 110 -14.35 14.29 0.13
CA LEU A 110 -13.15 14.70 0.84
C LEU A 110 -12.90 16.20 0.77
N ARG A 111 -13.74 17.01 0.10
CA ARG A 111 -13.50 18.46 -0.10
C ARG A 111 -13.27 19.21 1.21
N ASN A 112 -13.99 18.83 2.26
CA ASN A 112 -13.93 19.48 3.58
C ASN A 112 -12.91 18.84 4.52
N TRP A 113 -12.08 17.91 4.05
CA TRP A 113 -11.07 17.26 4.88
C TRP A 113 -9.95 18.26 5.23
N ALA A 114 -10.00 18.81 6.44
CA ALA A 114 -9.01 19.76 6.92
C ALA A 114 -7.75 19.05 7.41
N TRP A 115 -6.60 19.72 7.31
CA TRP A 115 -5.31 19.16 7.73
C TRP A 115 -5.26 18.74 9.21
N LYS A 116 -5.93 19.51 10.08
CA LYS A 116 -6.06 19.18 11.51
C LYS A 116 -6.75 17.84 11.74
N ASP A 117 -7.61 17.43 10.82
CA ASP A 117 -8.42 16.20 10.88
C ASP A 117 -7.82 15.09 10.00
N ARG A 118 -6.54 15.19 9.60
CA ARG A 118 -5.87 14.22 8.70
C ARG A 118 -5.90 12.78 9.22
N PHE A 119 -6.07 12.58 10.52
CA PHE A 119 -6.17 11.27 11.15
C PHE A 119 -7.61 10.83 11.43
N ASP A 120 -8.62 11.53 10.91
CA ASP A 120 -10.00 11.07 10.97
C ASP A 120 -10.18 9.74 10.21
N PRO A 121 -10.65 8.66 10.87
CA PRO A 121 -10.82 7.35 10.25
C PRO A 121 -11.72 7.35 9.02
N LYS A 122 -12.80 8.12 9.05
CA LYS A 122 -13.80 8.15 7.96
C LYS A 122 -13.20 8.77 6.72
N TYR A 123 -12.49 9.88 6.84
CA TYR A 123 -11.84 10.49 5.68
C TYR A 123 -10.74 9.61 5.09
N GLN A 124 -9.89 9.01 5.94
CA GLN A 124 -8.82 8.11 5.49
C GLN A 124 -9.33 6.90 4.72
N LEU A 125 -10.33 6.20 5.27
CA LEU A 125 -10.92 5.03 4.63
C LEU A 125 -11.76 5.41 3.40
N THR A 126 -12.42 6.58 3.41
CA THR A 126 -13.14 7.10 2.23
C THR A 126 -12.16 7.35 1.09
N PHE A 127 -10.99 7.94 1.37
CA PHE A 127 -9.94 8.12 0.38
C PHE A 127 -9.47 6.79 -0.22
N LEU A 128 -9.17 5.79 0.61
CA LEU A 128 -8.73 4.47 0.15
C LEU A 128 -9.76 3.85 -0.81
N VAL A 129 -11.02 3.74 -0.39
CA VAL A 129 -12.09 3.14 -1.20
C VAL A 129 -12.27 3.86 -2.54
N LEU A 130 -12.24 5.20 -2.55
CA LEU A 130 -12.45 5.98 -3.77
C LEU A 130 -11.23 5.97 -4.72
N GLU A 131 -10.02 5.96 -4.18
CA GLU A 131 -8.79 5.86 -4.96
C GLU A 131 -8.65 4.46 -5.57
N ASP A 132 -8.90 3.40 -4.79
CA ASP A 132 -8.88 2.03 -5.30
C ASP A 132 -9.97 1.81 -6.35
N LYS A 133 -11.21 2.27 -6.12
CA LYS A 133 -12.28 2.19 -7.14
C LYS A 133 -11.86 2.85 -8.45
N ARG A 134 -11.19 4.00 -8.37
CA ARG A 134 -10.68 4.72 -9.56
C ARG A 134 -9.59 3.91 -10.25
N LEU A 135 -8.63 3.39 -9.47
CA LEU A 135 -7.52 2.60 -10.00
C LEU A 135 -8.02 1.30 -10.62
N PHE A 136 -8.93 0.57 -9.97
CA PHE A 136 -9.54 -0.66 -10.49
C PHE A 136 -10.19 -0.48 -11.86
N LYS A 137 -10.83 0.68 -12.09
CA LYS A 137 -11.36 1.02 -13.42
C LYS A 137 -10.24 1.27 -14.44
N LEU A 138 -9.21 2.04 -14.07
CA LEU A 138 -8.08 2.33 -14.95
C LEU A 138 -7.25 1.07 -15.28
N THR A 139 -7.20 0.12 -14.36
CA THR A 139 -6.49 -1.15 -14.51
C THR A 139 -7.34 -2.24 -15.11
N GLY A 140 -8.55 -1.93 -15.60
CA GLY A 140 -9.46 -2.90 -16.24
C GLY A 140 -8.89 -3.59 -17.48
N PHE A 141 -7.72 -3.16 -18.00
CA PHE A 141 -6.98 -3.94 -19.00
C PHE A 141 -6.33 -5.21 -18.43
N CYS A 142 -6.12 -5.31 -17.11
CA CYS A 142 -5.66 -6.52 -16.42
C CYS A 142 -6.85 -7.46 -16.17
N ASN A 143 -7.46 -7.95 -17.25
CA ASN A 143 -8.73 -8.67 -17.21
C ASN A 143 -8.62 -10.20 -17.37
N TYR A 144 -7.43 -10.77 -17.26
CA TYR A 144 -7.25 -12.22 -17.30
C TYR A 144 -7.98 -12.93 -16.14
N SER A 145 -8.02 -12.30 -14.96
CA SER A 145 -8.85 -12.71 -13.83
C SER A 145 -9.24 -11.50 -12.98
N GLU A 146 -10.22 -11.68 -12.08
CA GLU A 146 -10.56 -10.66 -11.07
C GLU A 146 -9.33 -10.28 -10.22
N ARG A 147 -8.58 -11.30 -9.77
CA ARG A 147 -7.35 -11.13 -8.97
C ARG A 147 -6.28 -10.34 -9.71
N ASP A 148 -6.14 -10.52 -11.02
CA ASP A 148 -5.19 -9.74 -11.83
C ASP A 148 -5.56 -8.25 -11.88
N ASN A 149 -6.85 -7.92 -11.96
CA ASN A 149 -7.27 -6.52 -11.92
C ASN A 149 -6.97 -5.91 -10.54
N TYR A 150 -7.31 -6.60 -9.44
CA TYR A 150 -6.95 -6.12 -8.09
C TYR A 150 -5.45 -5.99 -7.91
N ALA A 151 -4.64 -6.93 -8.40
CA ALA A 151 -3.20 -6.84 -8.29
C ALA A 151 -2.63 -5.63 -9.07
N CYS A 152 -3.13 -5.37 -10.28
CA CYS A 152 -2.80 -4.16 -11.04
C CYS A 152 -3.28 -2.88 -10.36
N MET A 153 -4.43 -2.89 -9.69
CA MET A 153 -4.93 -1.79 -8.87
C MET A 153 -3.98 -1.52 -7.70
N PHE A 154 -3.64 -2.54 -6.91
CA PHE A 154 -2.77 -2.43 -5.74
C PHE A 154 -1.36 -1.96 -6.10
N VAL A 155 -0.75 -2.50 -7.15
CA VAL A 155 0.56 -1.98 -7.59
C VAL A 155 0.45 -0.55 -8.11
N SER A 156 -0.68 -0.16 -8.72
CA SER A 156 -0.90 1.22 -9.15
C SER A 156 -1.09 2.16 -7.97
N TYR A 157 -1.64 1.68 -6.86
CA TYR A 157 -1.75 2.41 -5.61
C TYR A 157 -0.37 2.65 -5.00
N ASN A 158 0.40 1.56 -4.84
CA ASN A 158 1.72 1.58 -4.20
C ASN A 158 2.80 2.29 -5.04
N ALA A 159 2.81 2.03 -6.35
CA ALA A 159 3.88 2.45 -7.25
C ALA A 159 3.46 3.55 -8.23
N GLY A 160 2.18 3.91 -8.27
CA GLY A 160 1.61 4.83 -9.25
C GLY A 160 1.26 4.16 -10.59
N PHE A 161 0.07 4.48 -11.10
CA PHE A 161 -0.46 3.96 -12.37
C PHE A 161 0.47 4.16 -13.58
N GLY A 162 1.16 5.29 -13.66
CA GLY A 162 2.12 5.55 -14.75
C GLY A 162 3.27 4.53 -14.80
N ASN A 163 3.67 3.97 -13.65
CA ASN A 163 4.71 2.95 -13.60
C ASN A 163 4.18 1.58 -14.05
N LEU A 164 2.91 1.26 -13.79
CA LEU A 164 2.25 0.10 -14.37
C LEU A 164 2.14 0.22 -15.89
N LEU A 165 1.80 1.39 -16.42
CA LEU A 165 1.74 1.61 -17.87
C LEU A 165 3.10 1.40 -18.54
N LYS A 166 4.20 1.84 -17.93
CA LYS A 166 5.56 1.55 -18.44
C LYS A 166 5.81 0.05 -18.56
N ARG A 167 5.43 -0.75 -17.54
CA ARG A 167 5.50 -2.22 -17.60
C ARG A 167 4.68 -2.76 -18.76
N LYS A 168 3.42 -2.34 -18.87
CA LYS A 168 2.51 -2.77 -19.94
C LYS A 168 3.03 -2.43 -21.35
N THR A 169 3.68 -1.29 -21.52
CA THR A 169 4.21 -0.87 -22.83
C THR A 169 5.28 -1.84 -23.32
N ILE A 170 6.22 -2.22 -22.45
CA ILE A 170 7.36 -3.07 -22.82
C ILE A 170 7.08 -4.58 -22.71
N ALA A 171 5.98 -4.98 -22.07
CA ALA A 171 5.63 -6.39 -21.92
C ALA A 171 5.31 -7.07 -23.27
N PRO A 172 5.56 -8.39 -23.41
CA PRO A 172 4.96 -9.22 -24.46
C PRO A 172 3.43 -9.17 -24.42
N LYS A 173 2.77 -9.39 -25.56
CA LYS A 173 1.30 -9.22 -25.71
C LYS A 173 0.52 -10.11 -24.74
N GLU A 174 0.96 -11.34 -24.57
CA GLU A 174 0.43 -12.38 -23.70
C GLU A 174 0.49 -12.03 -22.21
N TYR A 175 1.33 -11.06 -21.81
CA TYR A 175 1.45 -10.62 -20.42
C TYR A 175 0.66 -9.35 -20.13
N LYS A 176 0.23 -8.60 -21.15
CA LYS A 176 -0.33 -7.24 -20.97
C LYS A 176 -1.67 -7.18 -20.24
N ASN A 177 -2.38 -8.30 -20.12
CA ASN A 177 -3.70 -8.39 -19.51
C ASN A 177 -3.72 -9.15 -18.17
N ARG A 178 -2.57 -9.50 -17.61
CA ARG A 178 -2.48 -10.20 -16.32
C ARG A 178 -1.33 -9.68 -15.47
N TRP A 179 -1.52 -9.68 -14.17
CA TRP A 179 -0.46 -9.37 -13.23
C TRP A 179 0.37 -10.62 -12.94
N PHE A 180 -0.29 -11.65 -12.40
CA PHE A 180 0.36 -12.88 -11.94
C PHE A 180 0.77 -13.73 -13.14
N GLY A 181 2.07 -14.02 -13.25
CA GLY A 181 2.65 -14.62 -14.45
C GLY A 181 2.64 -13.72 -15.68
N GLY A 182 2.50 -12.39 -15.51
CA GLY A 182 2.53 -11.41 -16.59
C GLY A 182 3.32 -10.17 -16.21
N LEU A 183 2.64 -9.05 -15.97
CA LEU A 183 3.27 -7.75 -15.71
C LEU A 183 4.21 -7.73 -14.50
N GLU A 184 4.07 -8.65 -13.55
CA GLU A 184 5.00 -8.76 -12.42
C GLU A 184 6.40 -9.20 -12.86
N LEU A 185 6.52 -9.94 -13.98
CA LEU A 185 7.80 -10.39 -14.55
C LEU A 185 8.54 -9.27 -15.27
N ILE A 186 7.89 -8.11 -15.46
CA ILE A 186 8.41 -6.98 -16.21
C ILE A 186 8.90 -5.89 -15.26
N CYS A 187 10.21 -5.65 -15.24
CA CYS A 187 10.82 -4.57 -14.47
C CYS A 187 11.33 -3.46 -15.42
N PRO A 188 10.69 -2.28 -15.45
CA PRO A 188 11.05 -1.22 -16.40
C PRO A 188 12.24 -0.37 -15.90
N TYR A 189 12.86 -0.74 -14.78
CA TYR A 189 13.95 0.01 -14.15
C TYR A 189 15.20 -0.86 -14.03
N PRO A 190 16.37 -0.35 -14.43
CA PRO A 190 17.62 -1.06 -14.17
C PRO A 190 17.96 -1.02 -12.68
N LYS A 191 17.84 -2.17 -11.98
CA LYS A 191 18.31 -2.47 -10.61
C LYS A 191 18.30 -1.29 -9.62
N VAL A 192 17.23 -0.49 -9.61
CA VAL A 192 17.07 0.61 -8.65
C VAL A 192 16.80 0.01 -7.28
N LYS A 193 17.67 0.30 -6.31
CA LYS A 193 17.45 -0.09 -4.93
C LYS A 193 16.62 0.95 -4.19
N LEU A 194 15.50 0.53 -3.61
CA LEU A 194 14.77 1.29 -2.60
C LEU A 194 14.86 0.53 -1.28
N TYR A 195 15.30 1.21 -0.21
CA TYR A 195 15.51 0.58 1.10
C TYR A 195 16.35 -0.71 1.08
N LYS A 196 17.39 -0.75 0.22
CA LYS A 196 18.31 -1.89 -0.05
C LYS A 196 17.74 -3.03 -0.91
N TYR A 197 16.45 -3.00 -1.26
CA TYR A 197 15.79 -4.01 -2.09
C TYR A 197 15.58 -3.52 -3.53
N ASN A 198 15.47 -4.46 -4.46
CA ASN A 198 15.04 -4.13 -5.82
C ASN A 198 13.62 -3.55 -5.77
N LEU A 199 13.45 -2.37 -6.37
CA LEU A 199 12.18 -1.66 -6.41
C LEU A 199 11.04 -2.50 -7.03
N CYS A 200 11.33 -3.27 -8.08
CA CYS A 200 10.34 -4.10 -8.73
C CYS A 200 9.86 -5.24 -7.81
N ASP A 201 10.77 -5.85 -7.04
CA ASP A 201 10.41 -6.91 -6.10
C ASP A 201 9.49 -6.40 -4.99
N LEU A 202 9.77 -5.20 -4.46
CA LEU A 202 8.90 -4.55 -3.47
C LEU A 202 7.50 -4.29 -4.04
N GLN A 203 7.43 -3.74 -5.25
CA GLN A 203 6.16 -3.47 -5.94
C GLN A 203 5.39 -4.75 -6.24
N ASN A 204 6.08 -5.83 -6.58
CA ASN A 204 5.48 -7.13 -6.88
C ASN A 204 4.95 -7.82 -5.62
N ARG A 205 5.65 -7.65 -4.50
CA ARG A 205 5.25 -8.26 -3.23
C ARG A 205 3.99 -7.61 -2.63
N TYR A 206 3.77 -6.32 -2.88
CA TYR A 206 2.63 -5.59 -2.33
C TYR A 206 1.25 -6.22 -2.66
N PRO A 207 0.86 -6.45 -3.92
CA PRO A 207 -0.41 -7.11 -4.24
C PRO A 207 -0.48 -8.54 -3.69
N TYR A 208 0.64 -9.28 -3.68
CA TYR A 208 0.68 -10.64 -3.14
C TYR A 208 0.35 -10.67 -1.64
N LEU A 209 0.96 -9.78 -0.86
CA LEU A 209 0.74 -9.67 0.59
C LEU A 209 -0.71 -9.35 0.94
N ILE A 210 -1.39 -8.57 0.11
CA ILE A 210 -2.79 -8.23 0.32
C ILE A 210 -3.69 -9.41 -0.05
N ILE A 211 -3.55 -9.93 -1.26
CA ILE A 211 -4.46 -10.92 -1.86
C ILE A 211 -4.34 -12.33 -1.27
N PHE A 212 -3.15 -12.71 -0.78
CA PHE A 212 -2.90 -14.09 -0.35
C PHE A 212 -2.58 -14.24 1.14
N ILE A 213 -2.23 -13.14 1.83
CA ILE A 213 -1.76 -13.22 3.22
C ILE A 213 -2.68 -12.46 4.19
N ARG A 214 -3.30 -11.35 3.76
CA ARG A 214 -4.05 -10.44 4.64
C ARG A 214 -5.56 -10.39 4.40
N SER A 215 -6.03 -11.01 3.32
CA SER A 215 -7.44 -11.12 2.95
C SER A 215 -8.04 -12.46 3.33
#